data_AF-A0A443Z264-F1
#
_entry.id   AF-A0A443Z264-F1
#
_cell.length_a   1.000
_cell.length_b   1.000
_cell.length_c   1.000
_cell.angle_alpha   90.00
_cell.angle_beta   90.00
_cell.angle_gamma   90.00
#
_symmetry.space_group_name_H-M   'P 1'
#
loop_
_entity.id
_entity.type
_entity.pdbx_description
1 polymer ?
#
loop_
_entity_poly.entity_id
_entity_poly.type
_entity_poly.pdbx_seq_one_letter_code
_entity_poly.pdbx_strand_id
1 'polypeptide(L)'
;MNNLNSNIFEYLYVLESEGLYLAEIKRNDLGEYAAIGEKFQWLRVEKKTWEISKLTFRSMDSSEEIEERYFEEGFLKFNLENGTYIEKYNSAQHALSNIGVQAAPAELHEHIKAMLLGNVLSA
;
A
#
# COMPACT_ATOMS: atom_id res chain seq x y z
N MET A 1 -26.80 16.39 -10.07
CA MET A 1 -25.36 16.71 -9.99
C MET A 1 -24.85 16.06 -8.72
N ASN A 2 -24.31 14.83 -8.81
CA ASN A 2 -23.79 14.13 -7.64
C ASN A 2 -22.26 14.29 -7.64
N ASN A 3 -21.74 14.92 -6.60
CA ASN A 3 -20.31 15.16 -6.40
C ASN A 3 -19.55 13.82 -6.36
N LEU A 4 -18.85 13.49 -7.43
CA LEU A 4 -18.00 12.30 -7.58
C LEU A 4 -16.58 12.49 -7.03
N ASN A 5 -16.41 13.37 -6.03
CA ASN A 5 -15.11 13.72 -5.45
C ASN A 5 -14.99 13.29 -3.99
N SER A 6 -15.48 12.11 -3.63
CA SER A 6 -15.11 11.51 -2.35
C SER A 6 -13.72 10.91 -2.47
N ASN A 7 -12.77 11.42 -1.70
CA ASN A 7 -11.45 10.83 -1.57
C ASN A 7 -11.58 9.46 -0.85
N ILE A 8 -11.80 8.39 -1.61
CA ILE A 8 -12.18 7.07 -1.07
C ILE A 8 -11.04 6.40 -0.29
N PHE A 9 -9.81 6.91 -0.40
CA PHE A 9 -8.68 6.47 0.42
C PHE A 9 -7.64 7.59 0.60
N GLU A 10 -6.75 7.43 1.57
CA GLU A 10 -5.56 8.27 1.75
C GLU A 10 -4.32 7.39 1.89
N TYR A 11 -3.15 7.88 1.47
CA TYR A 11 -1.88 7.19 1.71
C TYR A 11 -1.39 7.46 3.14
N LEU A 12 -0.85 6.44 3.79
CA LEU A 12 -0.08 6.56 5.03
C LEU A 12 1.42 6.48 4.74
N TYR A 13 1.81 5.55 3.87
CA TYR A 13 3.18 5.40 3.40
C TYR A 13 3.22 5.10 1.91
N VAL A 14 4.24 5.63 1.23
CA VAL A 14 4.54 5.31 -0.16
C VAL A 14 6.05 5.10 -0.28
N LEU A 15 6.42 3.86 -0.55
CA LEU A 15 7.79 3.43 -0.79
C LEU A 15 7.92 2.98 -2.23
N GLU A 16 9.06 3.24 -2.85
CA GLU A 16 9.31 2.82 -4.22
C GLU A 16 10.69 2.19 -4.41
N SER A 17 10.78 1.25 -5.35
CA SER A 17 12.03 0.81 -5.95
C SER A 17 12.01 1.08 -7.46
N GLU A 18 13.01 0.58 -8.18
CA GLU A 18 13.01 0.60 -9.64
C GLU A 18 11.80 -0.17 -10.24
N GLY A 19 11.38 -1.27 -9.60
CA GLY A 19 10.39 -2.20 -10.15
C GLY A 19 8.98 -2.02 -9.61
N LEU A 20 8.82 -1.54 -8.37
CA LEU A 20 7.53 -1.58 -7.68
C LEU A 20 7.28 -0.36 -6.80
N TYR A 21 6.01 -0.16 -6.45
CA TYR A 21 5.57 0.63 -5.31
C TYR A 21 5.08 -0.30 -4.19
N LEU A 22 5.35 0.09 -2.95
CA LEU A 22 4.66 -0.41 -1.76
C LEU A 22 3.96 0.76 -1.09
N ALA A 23 2.64 0.66 -0.96
CA ALA A 23 1.84 1.71 -0.37
C ALA A 23 0.96 1.15 0.74
N GLU A 24 0.95 1.82 1.89
CA GLU A 24 -0.10 1.65 2.88
C GLU A 24 -1.17 2.70 2.64
N ILE A 25 -2.42 2.26 2.51
CA ILE A 25 -3.57 3.14 2.37
C ILE A 25 -4.54 2.94 3.52
N LYS A 26 -5.25 4.01 3.86
CA LYS A 26 -6.45 3.98 4.68
C LYS A 26 -7.67 4.28 3.81
N ARG A 27 -8.61 3.35 3.77
CA ARG A 27 -9.90 3.49 3.08
C ARG A 27 -10.86 4.34 3.91
N ASN A 28 -11.43 5.35 3.26
CA ASN A 28 -12.40 6.29 3.83
C ASN A 28 -13.83 5.99 3.38
N ASP A 29 -13.99 5.09 2.42
CA ASP A 29 -15.28 4.66 1.87
C ASP A 29 -15.95 3.53 2.66
N LEU A 30 -15.28 3.01 3.70
CA LEU A 30 -15.79 1.95 4.56
C LEU A 30 -16.46 2.50 5.82
N GLY A 31 -17.57 1.89 6.22
CA GLY A 31 -18.30 2.26 7.43
C GLY A 31 -17.50 2.01 8.72
N GLU A 32 -17.99 2.57 9.82
CA GLU A 32 -17.32 2.48 11.13
C GLU A 32 -17.10 1.04 11.61
N TYR A 33 -17.96 0.10 11.22
CA TYR A 33 -17.91 -1.31 11.59
C TYR A 33 -16.99 -2.18 10.72
N ALA A 34 -16.38 -1.64 9.66
CA ALA A 34 -15.45 -2.42 8.84
C ALA A 34 -14.21 -2.82 9.65
N ALA A 35 -13.69 -4.01 9.38
CA ALA A 35 -12.53 -4.52 10.10
C ALA A 35 -11.30 -3.65 9.84
N ILE A 36 -10.38 -3.58 10.82
CA ILE A 36 -9.15 -2.77 10.69
C ILE A 36 -8.36 -3.17 9.44
N GLY A 37 -8.21 -4.47 9.17
CA GLY A 37 -7.51 -4.95 7.96
C GLY A 37 -8.24 -4.66 6.64
N GLU A 38 -9.52 -4.29 6.68
CA GLU A 38 -10.24 -3.80 5.48
C GLU A 38 -10.00 -2.31 5.28
N LYS A 39 -9.90 -1.54 6.38
CA LYS A 39 -9.62 -0.11 6.36
C LYS A 39 -8.18 0.19 6.02
N PHE A 40 -7.22 -0.55 6.57
CA PHE A 40 -5.79 -0.36 6.35
C PHE A 40 -5.26 -1.47 5.46
N GLN A 41 -4.72 -1.10 4.29
CA GLN A 41 -4.29 -2.07 3.29
C GLN A 41 -2.89 -1.74 2.81
N TRP A 42 -2.02 -2.74 2.83
CA TRP A 42 -0.73 -2.70 2.15
C TRP A 42 -0.89 -3.23 0.73
N LEU A 43 -0.43 -2.45 -0.24
CA LEU A 43 -0.52 -2.72 -1.66
C LEU A 43 0.88 -2.77 -2.27
N ARG A 44 1.16 -3.82 -3.02
CA ARG A 44 2.33 -3.95 -3.90
C ARG A 44 1.87 -3.68 -5.33
N VAL A 45 2.50 -2.72 -6.01
CA VAL A 45 2.16 -2.33 -7.38
C VAL A 45 3.37 -2.51 -8.28
N GLU A 46 3.27 -3.34 -9.31
CA GLU A 46 4.33 -3.49 -10.31
C GLU A 46 4.33 -2.31 -11.30
N LYS A 47 5.44 -1.58 -11.41
CA LYS A 47 5.50 -0.35 -12.23
C LYS A 47 5.32 -0.62 -13.73
N LYS A 48 5.74 -1.80 -14.20
CA LYS A 48 5.68 -2.16 -15.62
C LYS A 48 4.28 -2.53 -16.10
N THR A 49 3.51 -3.20 -15.25
CA THR A 49 2.22 -3.79 -15.61
C THR A 49 1.04 -3.14 -14.91
N TRP A 50 1.29 -2.32 -13.88
CA TRP A 50 0.29 -1.80 -12.95
C TRP A 50 -0.53 -2.88 -12.26
N GLU A 51 0.01 -4.10 -12.17
CA GLU A 51 -0.60 -5.16 -11.39
C GLU A 51 -0.53 -4.78 -9.90
N ILE A 52 -1.69 -4.83 -9.23
CA ILE A 52 -1.81 -4.50 -7.80
C ILE A 52 -2.16 -5.76 -7.02
N SER A 53 -1.32 -6.07 -6.04
CA SER A 53 -1.50 -7.17 -5.11
C SER A 53 -1.66 -6.64 -3.69
N LYS A 54 -2.69 -7.11 -2.98
CA LYS A 54 -2.85 -6.85 -1.55
C LYS A 54 -1.89 -7.74 -0.78
N LEU A 55 -1.18 -7.17 0.18
CA LEU A 55 -0.33 -7.94 1.10
C LEU A 55 -1.14 -8.34 2.33
N THR A 56 -1.02 -9.60 2.73
CA THR A 56 -1.77 -10.15 3.85
C THR A 56 -1.06 -9.83 5.15
N PHE A 57 -1.47 -8.73 5.79
CA PHE A 57 -0.88 -8.25 7.05
C PHE A 57 -1.01 -9.28 8.19
N ARG A 58 0.11 -9.55 8.87
CA ARG A 58 0.18 -10.47 10.02
C ARG A 58 0.41 -9.74 11.33
N SER A 59 1.44 -8.91 11.35
CA SER A 59 1.84 -8.16 12.54
C SER A 59 2.73 -6.98 12.15
N MET A 60 2.91 -6.07 13.09
CA MET A 60 3.88 -4.99 13.00
C MET A 60 4.69 -4.90 14.28
N ASP A 61 5.91 -4.42 14.15
CA ASP A 61 6.72 -3.92 15.24
C ASP A 61 7.14 -2.49 14.89
N SER A 62 7.23 -1.61 15.88
CA SER A 62 7.56 -0.21 15.69
C SER A 62 8.46 0.26 16.82
N SER A 63 9.61 0.82 16.44
CA SER A 63 10.57 1.49 17.31
C SER A 63 10.71 2.95 16.87
N GLU A 64 11.36 3.79 17.67
CA GLU A 64 11.44 5.25 17.40
C GLU A 64 12.00 5.60 16.01
N GLU A 65 12.88 4.76 15.44
CA GLU A 65 13.54 5.03 14.15
C GLU A 65 13.18 4.03 13.04
N ILE A 66 12.57 2.90 13.39
CA ILE A 66 12.38 1.78 12.48
C ILE A 66 10.99 1.17 12.65
N GLU A 67 10.31 1.03 11.52
CA GLU A 67 9.03 0.37 11.35
C GLU A 67 9.21 -0.99 10.67
N GLU A 68 8.53 -2.00 11.19
CA GLU A 68 8.53 -3.36 10.65
C GLU A 68 7.10 -3.84 10.38
N ARG A 69 6.89 -4.47 9.22
CA ARG A 69 5.62 -5.05 8.80
C ARG A 69 5.84 -6.47 8.31
N TYR A 70 5.09 -7.39 8.89
CA TYR A 70 5.15 -8.80 8.57
C TYR A 70 3.91 -9.17 7.77
N PHE A 71 4.12 -9.77 6.60
CA PHE A 71 3.07 -10.22 5.68
C PHE A 71 3.16 -11.73 5.46
N GLU A 72 2.11 -12.35 4.92
CA GLU A 72 2.23 -13.73 4.43
C GLU A 72 3.26 -13.83 3.30
N GLU A 73 3.33 -12.80 2.46
CA GLU A 73 4.12 -12.75 1.22
C GLU A 73 5.56 -12.27 1.45
N GLY A 74 5.86 -11.66 2.60
CA GLY A 74 7.19 -11.10 2.85
C GLY A 74 7.31 -10.26 4.12
N PHE A 75 8.42 -9.55 4.22
CA PHE A 75 8.77 -8.69 5.35
C PHE A 75 9.22 -7.33 4.85
N LEU A 76 8.68 -6.26 5.42
CA LEU A 76 9.08 -4.88 5.14
C LEU A 76 9.69 -4.26 6.40
N LYS A 77 10.88 -3.69 6.26
CA LYS A 77 11.53 -2.86 7.27
C LYS A 77 11.82 -1.49 6.68
N PHE A 78 11.39 -0.42 7.32
CA PHE A 78 11.55 0.93 6.76
C PHE A 78 11.65 2.01 7.84
N ASN A 79 12.07 3.20 7.42
CA ASN A 79 12.08 4.41 8.22
C ASN A 79 11.57 5.58 7.37
N LEU A 80 11.81 6.82 7.82
CA LEU A 80 11.35 8.03 7.13
C LEU A 80 11.97 8.24 5.75
N GLU A 81 13.11 7.62 5.45
CA GLU A 81 13.87 7.86 4.21
C GLU A 81 13.94 6.63 3.31
N ASN A 82 14.10 5.44 3.89
CA ASN A 82 14.44 4.23 3.15
C ASN A 82 13.67 3.01 3.70
N GLY A 83 13.64 1.95 2.90
CA GLY A 83 13.08 0.68 3.30
C GLY A 83 13.73 -0.50 2.59
N THR A 84 13.41 -1.69 3.07
CA THR A 84 13.80 -2.97 2.49
C THR A 84 12.62 -3.90 2.57
N TYR A 85 12.17 -4.38 1.41
CA TYR A 85 11.16 -5.43 1.33
C TYR A 85 11.80 -6.74 0.87
N ILE A 86 11.54 -7.81 1.62
CA ILE A 86 12.05 -9.14 1.35
C ILE A 86 10.86 -10.05 1.07
N GLU A 87 10.77 -10.55 -0.15
CA GLU A 87 9.76 -11.52 -0.55
C GLU A 87 10.06 -12.90 0.04
N LYS A 88 9.04 -13.56 0.58
CA LYS A 88 9.20 -14.86 1.24
C LYS A 88 9.53 -15.98 0.26
N TYR A 89 8.95 -15.98 -0.93
CA TYR A 89 8.94 -17.14 -1.83
C TYR A 89 10.20 -17.28 -2.68
N ASN A 90 10.78 -16.17 -3.12
CA ASN A 90 11.96 -16.13 -3.98
C ASN A 90 13.17 -15.49 -3.28
N SER A 91 13.01 -15.04 -2.03
CA SER A 91 14.03 -14.28 -1.28
C SER A 91 14.53 -13.04 -2.04
N ALA A 92 13.72 -12.50 -2.96
CA ALA A 92 14.03 -11.24 -3.63
C ALA A 92 14.00 -10.12 -2.61
N GLN A 93 15.05 -9.31 -2.63
CA GLN A 93 15.19 -8.15 -1.77
C GLN A 93 15.10 -6.88 -2.61
N HIS A 94 14.19 -6.00 -2.22
CA HIS A 94 13.95 -4.72 -2.87
C HIS A 94 14.39 -3.63 -1.92
N ALA A 95 15.43 -2.88 -2.30
CA ALA A 95 15.76 -1.62 -1.66
C ALA A 95 14.72 -0.58 -2.08
N LEU A 96 14.21 0.18 -1.11
CA LEU A 96 13.13 1.12 -1.30
C LEU A 96 13.53 2.51 -0.81
N SER A 97 13.05 3.53 -1.49
CA SER A 97 13.04 4.91 -0.99
C SER A 97 11.63 5.25 -0.50
N ASN A 98 11.54 5.84 0.69
CA ASN A 98 10.29 6.39 1.20
C ASN A 98 10.10 7.78 0.58
N ILE A 99 9.27 7.87 -0.45
CA ILE A 99 9.05 9.11 -1.20
C ILE A 99 8.01 10.02 -0.53
N GLY A 100 7.30 9.49 0.46
CA GLY A 100 6.23 10.20 1.14
C GLY A 100 4.98 10.38 0.27
N VAL A 101 3.87 10.72 0.93
CA VAL A 101 2.55 10.81 0.30
C VAL A 101 2.48 11.89 -0.80
N GLN A 102 3.22 12.99 -0.62
CA GLN A 102 3.17 14.13 -1.56
C GLN A 102 3.89 13.85 -2.89
N ALA A 103 4.79 12.86 -2.92
CA ALA A 103 5.50 12.47 -4.13
C ALA A 103 4.87 11.26 -4.84
N ALA A 104 3.75 10.74 -4.33
CA ALA A 104 3.03 9.65 -4.96
C ALA A 104 2.58 10.03 -6.39
N PRO A 105 2.92 9.25 -7.42
CA PRO A 105 2.52 9.57 -8.79
C PRO A 105 1.01 9.52 -8.98
N ALA A 106 0.48 10.41 -9.84
CA ALA A 106 -0.95 10.42 -10.17
C ALA A 106 -1.42 9.07 -10.76
N GLU A 107 -0.59 8.42 -11.57
CA GLU A 107 -0.89 7.12 -12.16
C GLU A 107 -1.08 6.04 -11.09
N LEU A 108 -0.26 6.04 -10.03
CA LEU A 108 -0.42 5.12 -8.90
C LEU A 108 -1.75 5.34 -8.20
N HIS A 109 -2.14 6.60 -7.99
CA HIS A 109 -3.42 6.95 -7.38
C HIS A 109 -4.61 6.46 -8.21
N GLU A 110 -4.59 6.70 -9.53
CA GLU A 110 -5.67 6.29 -10.42
C GLU A 110 -5.82 4.77 -10.50
N HIS A 111 -4.72 4.00 -10.55
CA HIS A 111 -4.79 2.53 -10.58
C HIS A 111 -5.32 1.96 -9.25
N ILE A 112 -4.88 2.48 -8.10
CA ILE A 112 -5.42 2.06 -6.79
C ILE A 112 -6.90 2.40 -6.69
N LYS A 113 -7.28 3.62 -7.08
CA LYS A 113 -8.68 4.05 -7.10
C LYS A 113 -9.55 3.13 -7.97
N ALA A 114 -9.08 2.81 -9.18
CA ALA A 114 -9.78 1.90 -10.09
C ALA A 114 -9.95 0.49 -9.49
N MET A 115 -8.90 -0.05 -8.85
CA MET A 115 -8.96 -1.37 -8.18
C MET A 115 -9.96 -1.37 -7.01
N LEU A 116 -9.99 -0.31 -6.21
CA LEU A 116 -10.93 -0.19 -5.09
C LEU A 116 -12.39 -0.07 -5.58
N LEU A 117 -12.65 0.73 -6.63
CA LEU A 117 -13.99 0.89 -7.20
C LEU A 117 -14.46 -0.34 -7.98
N GLY A 118 -13.55 -1.02 -8.69
CA GLY A 118 -13.86 -2.25 -9.42
C GLY A 118 -14.30 -3.40 -8.50
N ASN A 119 -13.79 -3.42 -7.26
CA ASN A 119 -14.23 -4.38 -6.24
C ASN A 119 -15.66 -4.13 -5.71
N VAL A 120 -16.25 -2.95 -5.96
CA VAL A 120 -17.60 -2.60 -5.49
C VAL A 120 -18.70 -3.14 -6.43
N LEU A 121 -18.36 -3.51 -7.68
CA LEU A 121 -19.33 -3.98 -8.67
C LEU A 121 -19.60 -5.50 -8.61
N SER A 122 -19.00 -6.21 -7.66
CA SER A 122 -19.07 -7.67 -7.52
C SER A 122 -19.86 -8.15 -6.30
N ALA A 123 -20.61 -7.28 -5.62
CA ALA A 123 -21.37 -7.59 -4.41
C ALA A 123 -22.89 -7.41 -4.63
#